data_AF-A0AAX4IRR3-F1
#
_entry.id   AF-A0AAX4IRR3-F1
#
_cell.length_a   1.000
_cell.length_b   1.000
_cell.length_c   1.000
_cell.angle_alpha   90.00
_cell.angle_beta   90.00
_cell.angle_gamma   90.00
#
_symmetry.space_group_name_H-M   'P 1'
#
loop_
_entity.id
_entity.type
_entity.pdbx_description
1 polymer ?
#
loop_
_entity_poly.entity_id
_entity_poly.type
_entity_poly.pdbx_seq_one_letter_code
_entity_poly.pdbx_strand_id
1 'polypeptide(L)'
;MRLPIIFTSALAIVTRRGEPKDTGSLSNDHLPLDRLPECWQKCFQSTNHAYPPDVNKVGIRDFCEDKLWHLRMWDMNWLSACSTSDCNDEDINLGQTWFEDVCNAH
;
A
#
# COMPACT_ATOMS: atom_id res chain seq x y z
N MET A 1 26.25 46.29 -7.64
CA MET A 1 27.40 45.36 -7.47
C MET A 1 27.06 44.43 -6.31
N ARG A 2 26.77 43.13 -6.58
CA ARG A 2 27.55 41.91 -6.22
C ARG A 2 27.89 41.83 -4.72
N LEU A 3 27.56 40.78 -3.97
CA LEU A 3 27.81 39.35 -4.24
C LEU A 3 26.56 38.42 -4.14
N PRO A 4 26.52 37.32 -4.91
CA PRO A 4 25.53 36.26 -4.75
C PRO A 4 25.95 35.28 -3.65
N ILE A 5 24.99 34.86 -2.83
CA ILE A 5 25.18 33.76 -1.88
C ILE A 5 25.05 32.46 -2.67
N ILE A 6 26.19 31.82 -2.94
CA ILE A 6 26.27 30.49 -3.53
C ILE A 6 26.06 29.50 -2.39
N PHE A 7 24.86 28.93 -2.27
CA PHE A 7 24.65 27.71 -1.49
C PHE A 7 24.93 26.50 -2.39
N THR A 8 26.21 26.11 -2.44
CA THR A 8 26.63 24.77 -2.84
C THR A 8 26.24 23.79 -1.74
N SER A 9 25.12 23.09 -1.91
CA SER A 9 24.83 21.89 -1.15
C SER A 9 25.25 20.68 -1.99
N ALA A 10 26.27 20.01 -1.47
CA ALA A 10 26.92 18.87 -2.06
C ALA A 10 25.95 17.72 -2.36
N LEU A 11 26.25 17.06 -3.46
CA LEU A 11 25.71 15.79 -3.93
C LEU A 11 25.84 14.72 -2.83
N ALA A 12 24.72 14.30 -2.25
CA ALA A 12 24.64 13.05 -1.49
C ALA A 12 24.11 11.95 -2.42
N ILE A 13 25.05 11.27 -3.09
CA ILE A 13 24.83 9.93 -3.62
C ILE A 13 24.74 9.02 -2.40
N VAL A 14 23.53 8.66 -1.99
CA VAL A 14 23.32 7.57 -1.04
C VAL A 14 22.20 6.69 -1.56
N THR A 15 22.67 5.57 -2.12
CA THR A 15 22.02 4.27 -2.30
C THR A 15 20.82 4.22 -3.23
N ARG A 16 20.94 3.34 -4.23
CA ARG A 16 19.88 2.67 -4.97
C ARG A 16 18.66 2.39 -4.07
N ARG A 17 17.76 3.36 -3.94
CA ARG A 17 16.33 3.04 -3.80
C ARG A 17 16.03 2.43 -5.15
N GLY A 18 15.78 1.12 -5.15
CA GLY A 18 15.67 0.32 -6.37
C GLY A 18 14.94 1.11 -7.44
N GLU A 19 15.43 0.99 -8.68
CA GLU A 19 14.66 1.40 -9.86
C GLU A 19 13.18 1.11 -9.62
N PRO A 20 12.25 2.00 -10.02
CA PRO A 20 10.82 1.71 -9.91
C PRO A 20 10.62 0.31 -10.45
N LYS A 21 10.33 -0.66 -9.56
CA LYS A 21 10.07 -2.03 -9.97
C LYS A 21 9.00 -1.90 -11.03
N ASP A 22 9.31 -2.44 -12.20
CA ASP A 22 8.55 -2.23 -13.42
C ASP A 22 7.06 -2.42 -13.13
N THR A 23 6.33 -1.31 -13.01
CA THR A 23 4.88 -1.32 -12.71
C THR A 23 4.10 -2.03 -13.81
N GLY A 24 4.76 -2.32 -14.95
CA GLY A 24 4.24 -3.17 -16.01
C GLY A 24 4.06 -4.65 -15.63
N SER A 25 4.58 -5.10 -14.48
CA SER A 25 4.45 -6.49 -14.05
C SER A 25 3.23 -6.78 -13.16
N LEU A 26 2.63 -5.77 -12.52
CA LEU A 26 1.46 -5.96 -11.64
C LEU A 26 0.20 -6.31 -12.45
N SER A 27 -0.49 -7.38 -12.05
CA SER A 27 -1.74 -7.80 -12.69
C SER A 27 -2.85 -6.75 -12.51
N ASN A 28 -3.79 -6.69 -13.47
CA ASN A 28 -5.05 -5.96 -13.31
C ASN A 28 -6.19 -6.86 -12.78
N ASP A 29 -5.88 -8.09 -12.38
CA ASP A 29 -6.85 -8.99 -11.73
C ASP A 29 -7.35 -8.40 -10.41
N HIS A 30 -8.50 -8.90 -9.95
CA HIS A 30 -9.07 -8.51 -8.66
C HIS A 30 -8.15 -8.93 -7.51
N LEU A 31 -8.24 -8.20 -6.40
CA LEU A 31 -7.54 -8.56 -5.17
C LEU A 31 -7.96 -9.97 -4.69
N PRO A 32 -7.00 -10.87 -4.41
CA PRO A 32 -7.30 -12.21 -3.90
C PRO A 32 -7.61 -12.15 -2.39
N LEU A 33 -8.72 -11.49 -2.03
CA LEU A 33 -9.15 -11.28 -0.64
C LEU A 33 -9.47 -12.60 0.06
N ASP A 34 -9.83 -13.64 -0.69
CA ASP A 34 -10.08 -14.99 -0.20
C ASP A 34 -8.84 -15.64 0.46
N ARG A 35 -7.64 -15.14 0.14
CA ARG A 35 -6.37 -15.61 0.72
C ARG A 35 -6.00 -14.92 2.02
N LEU A 36 -6.72 -13.86 2.41
CA LEU A 36 -6.53 -13.20 3.70
C LEU A 36 -7.17 -14.00 4.84
N PRO A 37 -6.67 -13.88 6.08
CA PRO A 37 -7.39 -14.36 7.25
C PRO A 37 -8.81 -13.77 7.33
N GLU A 38 -9.77 -14.50 7.91
CA GLU A 38 -11.17 -14.06 7.95
C GLU A 38 -11.36 -12.69 8.62
N CYS A 39 -10.56 -12.37 9.64
CA CYS A 39 -10.63 -11.07 10.32
C CYS A 39 -10.27 -9.92 9.35
N TRP A 40 -9.26 -10.11 8.50
CA TRP A 40 -8.88 -9.14 7.47
C TRP A 40 -9.95 -9.03 6.39
N GLN A 41 -10.51 -10.15 5.93
CA GLN A 41 -11.63 -10.13 4.99
C GLN A 41 -12.79 -9.30 5.53
N LYS A 42 -13.16 -9.50 6.80
CA LYS A 42 -14.19 -8.69 7.47
C LYS A 42 -13.82 -7.21 7.54
N CYS A 43 -12.57 -6.89 7.90
CA CYS A 43 -12.10 -5.51 7.97
C CYS A 43 -12.08 -4.80 6.60
N PHE A 44 -11.66 -5.49 5.55
CA PHE A 44 -11.74 -4.99 4.18
C PHE A 44 -13.18 -4.62 3.81
N GLN A 45 -14.15 -5.49 4.10
CA GLN A 45 -15.55 -5.23 3.77
C GLN A 45 -16.19 -4.17 4.67
N SER A 46 -15.93 -4.19 5.98
CA SER A 46 -16.54 -3.26 6.93
C SER A 46 -16.07 -1.82 6.68
N THR A 47 -14.83 -1.64 6.25
CA THR A 47 -14.23 -0.33 5.99
C THR A 47 -14.26 0.08 4.52
N ASN A 48 -14.79 -0.76 3.61
CA ASN A 48 -14.82 -0.50 2.16
C ASN A 48 -15.51 0.83 1.80
N HIS A 49 -16.52 1.23 2.58
CA HIS A 49 -17.20 2.51 2.39
C HIS A 49 -16.26 3.74 2.46
N ALA A 50 -15.09 3.59 3.10
CA ALA A 50 -14.06 4.61 3.23
C ALA A 50 -12.93 4.48 2.18
N TYR A 51 -13.01 3.50 1.27
CA TYR A 51 -12.05 3.26 0.19
C TYR A 51 -12.67 3.51 -1.19
N PRO A 52 -12.68 4.77 -1.69
CA PRO A 52 -12.93 5.01 -3.10
C PRO A 52 -11.73 4.46 -3.90
N PRO A 53 -11.89 3.58 -4.90
CA PRO A 53 -13.09 3.39 -5.75
C PRO A 53 -14.06 2.25 -5.38
N ASP A 54 -13.70 1.33 -4.48
CA ASP A 54 -14.37 0.09 -4.01
C ASP A 54 -13.36 -1.06 -4.06
N VAL A 55 -13.04 -1.64 -2.89
CA VAL A 55 -11.99 -2.66 -2.75
C VAL A 55 -12.33 -3.96 -3.47
N ASN A 56 -13.61 -4.20 -3.74
CA ASN A 56 -14.06 -5.38 -4.50
C ASN A 56 -13.93 -5.20 -6.02
N LYS A 57 -13.61 -3.99 -6.47
CA LYS A 57 -13.51 -3.63 -7.90
C LYS A 57 -12.13 -3.12 -8.29
N VAL A 58 -11.29 -2.77 -7.32
CA VAL A 58 -9.93 -2.33 -7.58
C VAL A 58 -9.07 -3.52 -8.04
N GLY A 59 -8.29 -3.30 -9.09
CA GLY A 59 -7.29 -4.28 -9.52
C GLY A 59 -6.03 -4.20 -8.67
N ILE A 60 -5.23 -5.28 -8.67
CA ILE A 60 -3.96 -5.35 -7.91
C ILE A 60 -3.04 -4.17 -8.24
N ARG A 61 -2.86 -3.84 -9.52
CA ARG A 61 -2.02 -2.70 -9.93
C ARG A 61 -2.49 -1.39 -9.31
N ASP A 62 -3.78 -1.06 -9.44
CA ASP A 62 -4.32 0.21 -8.94
C ASP A 62 -4.28 0.28 -7.41
N PHE A 63 -4.48 -0.86 -6.74
CA PHE A 63 -4.35 -0.99 -5.30
C PHE A 63 -2.91 -0.74 -4.84
N CYS A 64 -1.92 -1.37 -5.47
CA CYS A 64 -0.51 -1.31 -5.06
C CYS A 64 0.22 -0.03 -5.49
N GLU A 65 -0.13 0.54 -6.64
CA GLU A 65 0.45 1.81 -7.08
C GLU A 65 -0.06 3.01 -6.26
N ASP A 66 -1.25 2.89 -5.65
CA ASP A 66 -1.89 3.90 -4.80
C ASP A 66 -1.79 5.35 -5.36
N LYS A 67 -2.07 5.50 -6.66
CA LYS A 67 -1.83 6.75 -7.42
C LYS A 67 -2.51 8.01 -6.85
N LEU A 68 -3.49 7.84 -5.97
CA LEU A 68 -4.28 8.91 -5.35
C LEU A 68 -4.28 8.86 -3.82
N TRP A 69 -3.37 8.11 -3.20
CA TRP A 69 -3.28 7.94 -1.75
C TRP A 69 -4.54 7.36 -1.08
N HIS A 70 -5.44 6.77 -1.87
CA HIS A 70 -6.67 6.18 -1.36
C HIS A 70 -6.38 5.00 -0.44
N LEU A 71 -5.43 4.13 -0.82
CA LEU A 71 -5.05 2.98 -0.01
C LEU A 71 -4.39 3.45 1.26
N ARG A 72 -3.39 4.34 1.18
CA ARG A 72 -2.71 4.85 2.37
C ARG A 72 -3.66 5.54 3.35
N MET A 73 -4.56 6.39 2.86
CA MET A 73 -5.50 7.11 3.72
C MET A 73 -6.53 6.16 4.32
N TRP A 74 -7.04 5.21 3.55
CA TRP A 74 -7.96 4.20 4.05
C TRP A 74 -7.31 3.31 5.10
N ASP A 75 -6.07 2.87 4.86
CA ASP A 75 -5.32 2.03 5.78
C ASP A 75 -5.10 2.70 7.13
N MET A 76 -4.53 3.91 7.11
CA MET A 76 -4.20 4.66 8.31
C MET A 76 -5.41 5.03 9.18
N ASN A 77 -6.58 5.25 8.57
CA ASN A 77 -7.75 5.77 9.29
C ASN A 77 -8.81 4.71 9.59
N TRP A 78 -8.80 3.58 8.87
CA TRP A 78 -9.89 2.60 8.95
C TRP A 78 -9.37 1.17 9.04
N LEU A 79 -8.58 0.73 8.06
CA LEU A 79 -8.21 -0.68 7.97
C LEU A 79 -7.32 -1.12 9.12
N SER A 80 -6.27 -0.36 9.44
CA SER A 80 -5.33 -0.68 10.52
C SER A 80 -6.01 -0.68 11.89
N ALA A 81 -6.95 0.23 12.12
CA ALA A 81 -7.72 0.28 13.36
C ALA A 81 -8.64 -0.96 13.48
N CYS A 82 -9.28 -1.37 12.38
CA CYS A 82 -10.10 -2.57 12.37
C CYS A 82 -9.24 -3.83 12.62
N SER A 83 -8.15 -4.02 11.88
CA SER A 83 -7.33 -5.22 12.02
C SER A 83 -6.68 -5.32 13.39
N THR A 84 -6.23 -4.21 13.98
CA THR A 84 -5.69 -4.21 15.36
C THR A 84 -6.74 -4.56 16.41
N SER A 85 -8.02 -4.33 16.14
CA SER A 85 -9.13 -4.64 17.05
C SER A 85 -9.64 -6.08 16.88
N ASP A 86 -9.80 -6.55 15.65
CA ASP A 86 -10.51 -7.79 15.31
C ASP A 86 -9.58 -8.97 15.02
N CYS A 87 -8.32 -8.72 14.63
CA CYS A 87 -7.35 -9.77 14.33
C CYS A 87 -6.45 -10.05 15.54
N ASN A 88 -6.00 -11.30 15.69
CA ASN A 88 -4.91 -11.64 16.59
C ASN A 88 -3.55 -11.31 15.94
N ASP A 89 -2.47 -11.36 16.74
CA ASP A 89 -1.11 -11.03 16.26
C ASP A 89 -0.65 -11.90 15.07
N GLU A 90 -1.05 -13.18 15.03
CA GLU A 90 -0.71 -14.08 13.92
C GLU A 90 -1.40 -13.64 12.62
N ASP A 91 -2.69 -13.37 12.68
CA ASP A 91 -3.48 -12.91 11.55
C ASP A 91 -3.05 -11.52 11.07
N ILE A 92 -2.63 -10.64 11.99
CA ILE A 92 -2.04 -9.33 11.63
C ILE A 92 -0.78 -9.55 10.77
N ASN A 93 0.12 -10.45 11.19
CA ASN A 93 1.33 -10.76 10.43
C ASN A 93 1.01 -11.40 9.06
N LEU A 94 0.03 -12.31 9.01
CA LEU A 94 -0.43 -12.92 7.76
C LEU A 94 -1.03 -11.89 6.79
N GLY A 95 -1.79 -10.92 7.30
CA GLY A 95 -2.32 -9.82 6.49
C GLY A 95 -1.24 -8.90 5.93
N GLN A 96 -0.23 -8.57 6.74
CA GLN A 96 0.93 -7.80 6.26
C GLN A 96 1.72 -8.57 5.18
N THR A 97 1.91 -9.87 5.39
CA THR A 97 2.58 -10.75 4.41
C THR A 97 1.78 -10.81 3.11
N TRP A 98 0.45 -10.91 3.18
CA TRP A 98 -0.40 -10.87 2.00
C TRP A 98 -0.27 -9.54 1.22
N PHE A 99 -0.18 -8.40 1.91
CA PHE A 99 0.05 -7.10 1.27
C PHE A 99 1.38 -7.09 0.51
N GLU A 100 2.44 -7.62 1.13
CA GLU A 100 3.75 -7.75 0.49
C GLU A 100 3.70 -8.70 -0.70
N ASP A 101 3.05 -9.85 -0.58
CA ASP A 101 2.91 -10.82 -1.67
C ASP A 101 2.14 -10.20 -2.84
N VAL A 102 1.01 -9.53 -2.60
CA VAL A 102 0.20 -8.95 -3.67
C VAL A 102 0.94 -7.80 -4.38
N CYS A 103 1.65 -6.95 -3.64
CA CYS A 103 2.26 -5.75 -4.21
C CYS A 103 3.74 -5.91 -4.59
N ASN A 104 4.43 -6.94 -4.12
CA ASN A 104 5.85 -7.18 -4.39
C ASN A 104 6.13 -8.51 -5.13
N ALA A 105 5.13 -9.33 -5.46
CA ALA A 105 5.31 -10.59 -6.21
C ALA A 105 5.70 -10.37 -7.68
N HIS A 106 6.71 -9.53 -7.95
CA HIS A 106 7.34 -9.32 -9.26
C HIS A 106 8.82 -8.98 -9.07
#